data_AF-D8THG7-F1
#
_entry.id   AF-D8THG7-F1
#
_cell.length_a   1.000
_cell.length_b   1.000
_cell.length_c   1.000
_cell.angle_alpha   90.00
_cell.angle_beta   90.00
_cell.angle_gamma   90.00
#
_symmetry.space_group_name_H-M   'P 1'
#
loop_
_entity.id
_entity.type
_entity.pdbx_description
1 polymer ?
#
loop_
_entity_poly.entity_id
_entity_poly.type
_entity_poly.pdbx_seq_one_letter_code
_entity_poly.pdbx_strand_id
1 'polypeptide(L)'
;MTSAAPRCTLGPALQLLFTLVLISTGVHHTAAAYGAGLSFFTSAGASASSVTSASAPKVANLTGCPNLRIGIINGVPYHYEVLAGLMHTFRPYARRTDIYVNPYTRTSSGDGAWEVLRRSRVNYIFLTRNILKNIAQQKPFYDLLILVSPDYELDANEELLRHIRRHMTVAIVHNSDFNETERLIRVAEGGSSGARLVTLSPHTATSLASATGRQVDWVLPVYPFKPKTNCLDASEVDLLGMCLRGFAIQGKFSSLRRNYSAVWHQMSSRREELTTGYAKTLFHINVMGKGQDDRLGLPDDLVPFVTVLRRLPFRGFYDHLHHSFAILPMLGNRRYLTHKFSSSILSSFISGTPLVANREFLASYSMLNERCVYLQKDDEQELDVMLRLVATPATELLAVRRQMAETRRRVNERAALGPIVRAPTGRLRAAVSYFKVPSLWHGPACWEGYGAEDRLRARVFEYNVVRCDDAACNMTAAVKLFFIANPRHPTIHSRSPLSSQVRPASGIRVLSSTPKLWPSLAGETAKAAHDGLKSVLDVTSK
;
A
#
# COMPACT_ATOMS: atom_id res chain seq x y z
N MET A 1 -19.10 -34.91 22.65
CA MET A 1 -17.75 -34.32 22.50
C MET A 1 -17.48 -34.07 21.02
N THR A 2 -17.66 -32.84 20.54
CA THR A 2 -17.36 -32.48 19.15
C THR A 2 -15.86 -32.21 19.02
N SER A 3 -15.14 -33.10 18.33
CA SER A 3 -13.75 -32.90 17.93
C SER A 3 -13.62 -31.54 17.22
N ALA A 4 -12.82 -30.63 17.78
CA ALA A 4 -12.54 -29.36 17.15
C ALA A 4 -11.75 -29.62 15.86
N ALA A 5 -12.32 -29.24 14.72
CA ALA A 5 -11.62 -29.33 13.44
C ALA A 5 -10.22 -28.68 13.55
N PRO A 6 -9.17 -29.29 12.97
CA PRO A 6 -7.82 -28.75 13.06
C PRO A 6 -7.80 -27.31 12.57
N ARG A 7 -7.36 -26.39 13.43
CA ARG A 7 -7.20 -24.98 13.06
C ARG A 7 -6.12 -24.89 12.00
N CYS A 8 -6.36 -24.06 10.98
CA CYS A 8 -5.31 -23.73 10.04
C CYS A 8 -4.20 -23.00 10.77
N THR A 9 -3.13 -23.71 11.08
CA THR A 9 -1.88 -23.07 11.40
C THR A 9 -1.38 -22.47 10.09
N LEU A 10 -1.28 -21.14 10.02
CA LEU A 10 -0.43 -20.47 9.03
C LEU A 10 1.02 -20.82 9.39
N GLY A 11 1.40 -22.07 9.14
CA GLY A 11 2.61 -22.72 9.64
C GLY A 11 3.80 -22.62 8.68
N PRO A 12 5.01 -22.98 9.16
CA PRO A 12 6.28 -22.74 8.49
C PRO A 12 6.54 -23.84 7.45
N ALA A 13 5.95 -23.72 6.27
CA ALA A 13 6.30 -24.59 5.14
C ALA A 13 7.44 -23.96 4.30
N LEU A 14 8.62 -23.80 4.90
CA LEU A 14 9.90 -23.66 4.16
C LEU A 14 11.07 -23.67 5.18
N GLN A 15 11.62 -24.85 5.48
CA GLN A 15 12.84 -24.95 6.29
C GLN A 15 13.62 -26.22 5.92
N LEU A 16 14.38 -26.16 4.83
CA LEU A 16 15.60 -26.94 4.62
C LEU A 16 16.32 -26.40 3.38
N LEU A 17 17.64 -26.24 3.50
CA LEU A 17 18.66 -25.69 2.58
C LEU A 17 19.07 -24.23 2.82
N PHE A 18 20.09 -24.07 3.68
CA PHE A 18 21.15 -23.09 3.46
C PHE A 18 22.48 -23.67 3.98
N THR A 19 23.37 -23.99 3.04
CA THR A 19 24.81 -24.13 3.29
C THR A 19 25.43 -22.75 3.09
N LEU A 20 26.22 -22.27 4.06
CA LEU A 20 26.96 -21.02 3.98
C LEU A 20 28.04 -21.09 2.89
N VAL A 21 28.07 -20.13 1.97
CA VAL A 21 29.26 -19.81 1.17
C VAL A 21 29.66 -18.39 1.55
N LEU A 22 30.77 -18.25 2.28
CA LEU A 22 31.43 -16.96 2.52
C LEU A 22 32.40 -16.72 1.36
N ILE A 23 32.12 -15.71 0.53
CA ILE A 23 33.13 -15.13 -0.37
C ILE A 23 33.60 -13.84 0.28
N SER A 24 34.85 -13.85 0.73
CA SER A 24 35.60 -12.66 1.12
C SER A 24 36.18 -12.04 -0.16
N THR A 25 35.75 -10.82 -0.50
CA THR A 25 36.49 -9.96 -1.43
C THR A 25 36.93 -8.71 -0.68
N GLY A 26 38.15 -8.75 -0.16
CA GLY A 26 38.90 -7.56 0.20
C GLY A 26 39.60 -7.03 -1.05
N VAL A 27 39.43 -5.74 -1.36
CA VAL A 27 40.31 -5.02 -2.28
C VAL A 27 40.68 -3.70 -1.62
N HIS A 28 41.97 -3.57 -1.30
CA HIS A 28 42.64 -2.34 -0.90
C HIS A 28 42.82 -1.43 -2.12
N HIS A 29 42.60 -0.13 -1.96
CA HIS A 29 43.10 0.89 -2.89
C HIS A 29 44.23 1.69 -2.24
N THR A 30 45.42 1.58 -2.81
CA THR A 30 46.53 2.52 -2.68
C THR A 30 46.59 3.43 -3.91
N ALA A 31 46.89 4.71 -3.68
CA ALA A 31 47.07 5.74 -4.71
C ALA A 31 48.50 5.74 -5.27
N ALA A 32 48.67 6.07 -6.56
CA ALA A 32 49.63 7.08 -7.08
C ALA A 32 49.70 7.12 -8.63
N ALA A 33 49.46 8.32 -9.18
CA ALA A 33 50.23 9.09 -10.16
C ALA A 33 50.72 8.54 -11.53
N TYR A 34 50.32 9.30 -12.58
CA TYR A 34 50.99 9.72 -13.83
C TYR A 34 51.44 8.71 -14.90
N GLY A 35 50.99 8.96 -16.14
CA GLY A 35 51.63 8.49 -17.38
C GLY A 35 50.71 8.51 -18.60
N ALA A 36 50.93 9.46 -19.52
CA ALA A 36 50.26 9.56 -20.81
C ALA A 36 50.70 8.44 -21.77
N GLY A 37 49.78 7.97 -22.63
CA GLY A 37 50.13 7.11 -23.76
C GLY A 37 48.92 6.50 -24.47
N LEU A 38 48.77 6.82 -25.76
CA LEU A 38 47.87 6.20 -26.74
C LEU A 38 47.85 4.66 -26.64
N SER A 39 46.67 4.04 -26.83
CA SER A 39 46.52 2.76 -27.55
C SER A 39 45.06 2.33 -27.82
N PHE A 40 44.83 1.90 -29.06
CA PHE A 40 43.92 0.87 -29.60
C PHE A 40 42.74 0.35 -28.73
N PHE A 41 41.53 0.53 -29.25
CA PHE A 41 40.35 -0.23 -28.83
C PHE A 41 40.40 -1.65 -29.40
N THR A 42 40.56 -2.63 -28.51
CA THR A 42 40.18 -4.03 -28.75
C THR A 42 38.96 -4.36 -27.91
N SER A 43 37.91 -4.87 -28.55
CA SER A 43 36.64 -5.25 -27.94
C SER A 43 36.78 -6.59 -27.23
N ALA A 44 36.84 -6.59 -25.90
CA ALA A 44 36.70 -7.78 -25.09
C ALA A 44 35.21 -8.08 -24.84
N GLY A 45 34.73 -9.22 -25.34
CA GLY A 45 33.38 -9.71 -25.10
C GLY A 45 33.18 -10.10 -23.64
N ALA A 46 32.30 -9.37 -22.95
CA ALA A 46 31.84 -9.73 -21.61
C ALA A 46 30.89 -10.94 -21.71
N SER A 47 31.34 -12.08 -21.17
CA SER A 47 30.51 -13.27 -21.01
C SER A 47 29.45 -13.00 -19.93
N ALA A 48 28.18 -13.06 -20.32
CA ALA A 48 27.04 -12.89 -19.43
C ALA A 48 26.95 -14.09 -18.47
N SER A 49 27.32 -13.87 -17.21
CA SER A 49 27.08 -14.82 -16.13
C SER A 49 25.58 -15.11 -16.00
N SER A 50 25.20 -16.37 -16.15
CA SER A 50 23.84 -16.85 -16.01
C SER A 50 23.33 -16.60 -14.59
N VAL A 51 22.45 -15.61 -14.44
CA VAL A 51 21.67 -15.42 -13.22
C VAL A 51 20.78 -16.64 -13.05
N THR A 52 21.09 -17.51 -12.08
CA THR A 52 20.23 -18.61 -11.66
C THR A 52 18.86 -18.04 -11.29
N SER A 53 17.85 -18.30 -12.11
CA SER A 53 16.48 -17.83 -11.88
C SER A 53 15.96 -18.44 -10.59
N ALA A 54 15.90 -17.66 -9.52
CA ALA A 54 15.21 -18.07 -8.30
C ALA A 54 13.80 -18.51 -8.67
N SER A 55 13.41 -19.73 -8.28
CA SER A 55 12.09 -20.29 -8.56
C SER A 55 11.02 -19.28 -8.11
N ALA A 56 10.15 -18.88 -9.04
CA ALA A 56 9.09 -17.92 -8.74
C ALA A 56 8.32 -18.36 -7.47
N PRO A 57 8.08 -17.45 -6.51
CA PRO A 57 7.41 -17.81 -5.27
C PRO A 57 6.04 -18.42 -5.59
N LYS A 58 5.82 -19.68 -5.19
CA LYS A 58 4.53 -20.36 -5.37
C LYS A 58 3.45 -19.60 -4.60
N VAL A 59 2.26 -19.47 -5.20
CA VAL A 59 1.08 -18.93 -4.53
C VAL A 59 0.86 -19.72 -3.26
N ALA A 60 0.83 -19.02 -2.13
CA ALA A 60 0.32 -19.60 -0.90
C ALA A 60 -1.11 -20.03 -1.20
N ASN A 61 -1.27 -21.32 -1.49
CA ASN A 61 -2.55 -21.87 -1.85
C ASN A 61 -3.37 -22.04 -0.56
N LEU A 62 -4.10 -20.98 -0.18
CA LEU A 62 -4.95 -21.02 1.01
C LEU A 62 -6.20 -21.87 0.79
N THR A 63 -6.36 -22.57 -0.35
CA THR A 63 -7.38 -23.61 -0.48
C THR A 63 -7.19 -24.73 0.54
N GLY A 64 -5.96 -24.95 1.01
CA GLY A 64 -5.65 -25.84 2.14
C GLY A 64 -6.25 -25.37 3.48
N CYS A 65 -6.79 -24.15 3.54
CA CYS A 65 -7.45 -23.58 4.70
C CYS A 65 -8.94 -23.34 4.48
N PRO A 66 -9.77 -24.40 4.46
CA PRO A 66 -11.21 -24.29 4.22
C PRO A 66 -11.94 -23.40 5.25
N ASN A 67 -11.37 -23.25 6.45
CA ASN A 67 -11.95 -22.49 7.54
C ASN A 67 -11.37 -21.07 7.67
N LEU A 68 -10.48 -20.64 6.76
CA LEU A 68 -9.88 -19.30 6.80
C LEU A 68 -10.96 -18.22 6.73
N ARG A 69 -11.03 -17.35 7.74
CA ARG A 69 -11.87 -16.15 7.76
C ARG A 69 -11.03 -14.89 7.57
N ILE A 70 -11.44 -14.07 6.62
CA ILE A 70 -10.77 -12.82 6.27
C ILE A 70 -11.69 -11.65 6.61
N GLY A 71 -11.19 -10.68 7.37
CA GLY A 71 -11.83 -9.39 7.55
C GLY A 71 -11.09 -8.32 6.76
N ILE A 72 -11.80 -7.41 6.10
CA ILE A 72 -11.21 -6.21 5.47
C ILE A 72 -11.94 -4.99 6.01
N ILE A 73 -11.22 -4.02 6.55
CA ILE A 73 -11.78 -2.76 7.05
C ILE A 73 -11.35 -1.63 6.12
N ASN A 74 -12.32 -0.97 5.49
CA ASN A 74 -12.12 0.23 4.67
C ASN A 74 -13.15 1.32 5.05
N GLY A 75 -12.76 2.19 5.98
CA GLY A 75 -13.55 3.36 6.37
C GLY A 75 -13.48 4.52 5.38
N VAL A 76 -12.46 4.55 4.52
CA VAL A 76 -12.10 5.70 3.68
C VAL A 76 -12.90 5.70 2.36
N PRO A 77 -13.81 6.67 2.13
CA PRO A 77 -14.69 6.65 0.94
C PRO A 77 -14.00 6.96 -0.39
N TYR A 78 -12.71 7.30 -0.38
CA TYR A 78 -11.94 7.58 -1.61
C TYR A 78 -10.86 6.54 -1.88
N HIS A 79 -10.79 5.45 -1.11
CA HIS A 79 -9.86 4.33 -1.33
C HIS A 79 -10.55 3.06 -1.85
N TYR A 80 -11.73 3.20 -2.46
CA TYR A 80 -12.46 2.06 -3.03
C TYR A 80 -11.71 1.37 -4.18
N GLU A 81 -10.79 2.06 -4.85
CA GLU A 81 -9.87 1.47 -5.84
C GLU A 81 -8.94 0.42 -5.23
N VAL A 82 -8.39 0.67 -4.03
CA VAL A 82 -7.58 -0.29 -3.27
C VAL A 82 -8.45 -1.46 -2.83
N LEU A 83 -9.66 -1.17 -2.31
CA LEU A 83 -10.61 -2.20 -1.90
C LEU A 83 -11.03 -3.10 -3.06
N ALA A 84 -11.35 -2.53 -4.23
CA ALA A 84 -11.71 -3.27 -5.42
C ALA A 84 -10.56 -4.17 -5.90
N GLY A 85 -9.32 -3.67 -5.81
CA GLY A 85 -8.12 -4.47 -6.06
C GLY A 85 -8.00 -5.64 -5.08
N LEU A 86 -8.13 -5.40 -3.77
CA LEU A 86 -8.08 -6.47 -2.77
C LEU A 86 -9.14 -7.54 -3.06
N MET A 87 -10.36 -7.13 -3.38
CA MET A 87 -11.43 -8.07 -3.71
C MET A 87 -11.18 -8.86 -4.99
N HIS A 88 -10.49 -8.27 -5.96
CA HIS A 88 -10.03 -9.01 -7.14
C HIS A 88 -9.04 -10.11 -6.73
N THR A 89 -8.02 -9.76 -5.94
CA THR A 89 -7.01 -10.70 -5.43
C THR A 89 -7.61 -11.79 -4.53
N PHE A 90 -8.55 -11.42 -3.66
CA PHE A 90 -9.21 -12.32 -2.71
C PHE A 90 -10.47 -13.00 -3.26
N ARG A 91 -10.76 -12.89 -4.56
CA ARG A 91 -11.93 -13.52 -5.19
C ARG A 91 -12.10 -15.01 -4.86
N PRO A 92 -11.02 -15.85 -4.80
CA PRO A 92 -11.16 -17.26 -4.39
C PRO A 92 -11.71 -17.47 -2.97
N TYR A 93 -11.57 -16.46 -2.10
CA TYR A 93 -11.95 -16.50 -0.69
C TYR A 93 -13.22 -15.71 -0.38
N ALA A 94 -13.89 -15.16 -1.39
CA ALA A 94 -14.97 -14.19 -1.21
C ALA A 94 -16.06 -14.63 -0.22
N ARG A 95 -16.46 -15.91 -0.26
CA ARG A 95 -17.48 -16.47 0.65
C ARG A 95 -17.07 -16.51 2.14
N ARG A 96 -15.80 -16.27 2.43
CA ARG A 96 -15.21 -16.26 3.77
C ARG A 96 -14.62 -14.90 4.11
N THR A 97 -14.96 -13.88 3.33
CA THR A 97 -14.50 -12.51 3.50
C THR A 97 -15.64 -11.62 3.94
N ASP A 98 -15.47 -11.00 5.09
CA ASP A 98 -16.33 -9.93 5.61
C ASP A 98 -15.64 -8.58 5.35
N ILE A 99 -16.34 -7.62 4.74
CA ILE A 99 -15.81 -6.29 4.45
C ILE A 99 -16.60 -5.24 5.21
N TYR A 100 -15.93 -4.56 6.12
CA TYR A 100 -16.44 -3.43 6.87
C TYR A 100 -16.23 -2.14 6.07
N VAL A 101 -17.33 -1.48 5.72
CA VAL A 101 -17.30 -0.26 4.90
C VAL A 101 -18.15 0.84 5.50
N ASN A 102 -17.81 2.07 5.16
CA ASN A 102 -18.61 3.25 5.50
C ASN A 102 -20.00 3.19 4.83
N PRO A 103 -21.11 3.55 5.51
CA PRO A 103 -22.45 3.66 4.90
C PRO A 103 -22.52 4.51 3.63
N TYR A 104 -21.68 5.56 3.50
CA TYR A 104 -21.58 6.39 2.29
C TYR A 104 -21.19 5.61 1.04
N THR A 105 -20.68 4.38 1.17
CA THR A 105 -20.40 3.51 0.01
C THR A 105 -21.63 3.31 -0.87
N ARG A 106 -22.84 3.28 -0.28
CA ARG A 106 -24.10 3.01 -1.02
C ARG A 106 -24.74 4.26 -1.61
N THR A 107 -24.26 5.45 -1.29
CA THR A 107 -24.89 6.68 -1.78
C THR A 107 -24.43 6.97 -3.20
N SER A 108 -25.24 7.72 -3.96
CA SER A 108 -24.85 8.23 -5.28
C SER A 108 -23.57 9.08 -5.22
N SER A 109 -23.29 9.67 -4.06
CA SER A 109 -22.08 10.43 -3.78
C SER A 109 -20.81 9.59 -3.59
N GLY A 110 -20.92 8.26 -3.50
CA GLY A 110 -19.79 7.32 -3.41
C GLY A 110 -19.13 7.03 -4.76
N ASP A 111 -19.27 7.94 -5.73
CA ASP A 111 -18.67 7.89 -7.07
C ASP A 111 -18.85 6.52 -7.76
N GLY A 112 -20.03 5.89 -7.59
CA GLY A 112 -20.36 4.60 -8.19
C GLY A 112 -19.58 3.39 -7.66
N ALA A 113 -18.80 3.52 -6.59
CA ALA A 113 -17.98 2.43 -6.05
C ALA A 113 -18.80 1.17 -5.72
N TRP A 114 -20.02 1.33 -5.19
CA TRP A 114 -20.90 0.21 -4.86
C TRP A 114 -21.21 -0.69 -6.06
N GLU A 115 -21.27 -0.15 -7.28
CA GLU A 115 -21.55 -0.94 -8.49
C GLU A 115 -20.46 -1.98 -8.77
N VAL A 116 -19.22 -1.64 -8.45
CA VAL A 116 -18.06 -2.54 -8.55
C VAL A 116 -18.08 -3.52 -7.39
N LEU A 117 -18.29 -3.00 -6.18
CA LEU A 117 -18.16 -3.76 -4.95
C LEU A 117 -19.23 -4.88 -4.86
N ARG A 118 -20.49 -4.56 -5.13
CA ARG A 118 -21.62 -5.50 -4.98
C ARG A 118 -21.53 -6.80 -5.81
N ARG A 119 -20.61 -6.88 -6.78
CA ARG A 119 -20.44 -8.05 -7.66
C ARG A 119 -19.55 -9.15 -7.06
N SER A 120 -18.94 -8.91 -5.91
CA SER A 120 -17.80 -9.70 -5.42
C SER A 120 -18.13 -10.95 -4.61
N ARG A 121 -19.40 -11.24 -4.34
CA ARG A 121 -19.85 -12.37 -3.49
C ARG A 121 -19.29 -12.37 -2.05
N VAL A 122 -18.66 -11.27 -1.61
CA VAL A 122 -18.25 -11.06 -0.21
C VAL A 122 -19.44 -10.60 0.63
N ASN A 123 -19.32 -10.71 1.95
CA ASN A 123 -20.30 -10.15 2.87
C ASN A 123 -19.93 -8.71 3.23
N TYR A 124 -20.84 -7.77 3.03
CA TYR A 124 -20.63 -6.35 3.33
C TYR A 124 -21.28 -5.96 4.64
N ILE A 125 -20.49 -5.40 5.55
CA ILE A 125 -20.93 -4.91 6.85
C ILE A 125 -20.81 -3.38 6.84
N PHE A 126 -21.95 -2.69 6.75
CA PHE A 126 -21.99 -1.23 6.77
C PHE A 126 -21.92 -0.72 8.21
N LEU A 127 -20.87 0.05 8.51
CA LEU A 127 -20.58 0.51 9.87
C LEU A 127 -21.60 1.58 10.32
N THR A 128 -22.63 1.12 11.03
CA THR A 128 -23.62 1.97 11.71
C THR A 128 -23.54 1.76 13.22
N ARG A 129 -24.12 2.66 14.03
CA ARG A 129 -24.14 2.51 15.50
C ARG A 129 -24.73 1.18 15.96
N ASN A 130 -25.81 0.71 15.32
CA ASN A 130 -26.43 -0.58 15.67
C ASN A 130 -25.55 -1.76 15.28
N ILE A 131 -24.88 -1.69 14.12
CA ILE A 131 -23.95 -2.73 13.69
C ILE A 131 -22.73 -2.81 14.62
N LEU A 132 -22.20 -1.69 15.12
CA LEU A 132 -21.14 -1.69 16.12
C LEU A 132 -21.55 -2.39 17.42
N LYS A 133 -22.78 -2.14 17.91
CA LYS A 133 -23.33 -2.87 19.08
C LYS A 133 -23.40 -4.37 18.82
N ASN A 134 -23.86 -4.78 17.63
CA ASN A 134 -23.92 -6.20 17.27
C ASN A 134 -22.52 -6.83 17.19
N ILE A 135 -21.53 -6.14 16.63
CA ILE A 135 -20.14 -6.60 16.58
C ILE A 135 -19.58 -6.73 18.01
N ALA A 136 -19.86 -5.76 18.89
CA ALA A 136 -19.45 -5.81 20.30
C ALA A 136 -20.02 -7.02 21.05
N GLN A 137 -21.24 -7.44 20.71
CA GLN A 137 -21.89 -8.64 21.27
C GLN A 137 -21.34 -9.93 20.67
N GLN A 138 -21.24 -10.01 19.33
CA GLN A 138 -20.84 -11.22 18.62
C GLN A 138 -19.33 -11.51 18.72
N LYS A 139 -18.51 -10.46 18.89
CA LYS A 139 -17.05 -10.51 18.93
C LYS A 139 -16.46 -11.39 17.82
N PRO A 140 -16.72 -11.06 16.53
CA PRO A 140 -16.32 -11.91 15.41
C PRO A 140 -14.81 -12.18 15.43
N PHE A 141 -14.42 -13.37 14.96
CA PHE A 141 -13.05 -13.82 14.88
C PHE A 141 -12.59 -13.95 13.42
N TYR A 142 -11.41 -13.39 13.11
CA TYR A 142 -10.75 -13.50 11.81
C TYR A 142 -9.35 -14.06 11.95
N ASP A 143 -8.97 -14.95 11.03
CA ASP A 143 -7.59 -15.43 10.94
C ASP A 143 -6.67 -14.35 10.36
N LEU A 144 -7.19 -13.58 9.40
CA LEU A 144 -6.51 -12.45 8.77
C LEU A 144 -7.43 -11.23 8.76
N LEU A 145 -6.97 -10.13 9.35
CA LEU A 145 -7.64 -8.84 9.30
C LEU A 145 -6.78 -7.83 8.52
N ILE A 146 -7.35 -7.21 7.50
CA ILE A 146 -6.66 -6.21 6.66
C ILE A 146 -7.26 -4.83 6.94
N LEU A 147 -6.42 -3.88 7.36
CA LEU A 147 -6.79 -2.48 7.52
C LEU A 147 -6.36 -1.71 6.27
N VAL A 148 -7.31 -1.13 5.55
CA VAL A 148 -7.04 -0.33 4.35
C VAL A 148 -6.86 1.13 4.74
N SER A 149 -5.63 1.62 4.61
CA SER A 149 -5.24 3.01 4.91
C SER A 149 -5.69 3.49 6.29
N PRO A 150 -5.31 2.77 7.37
CA PRO A 150 -5.71 3.12 8.73
C PRO A 150 -5.19 4.50 9.17
N ASP A 151 -4.20 5.07 8.48
CA ASP A 151 -3.67 6.43 8.68
C ASP A 151 -4.68 7.55 8.42
N TYR A 152 -5.82 7.26 7.79
CA TYR A 152 -6.91 8.23 7.60
C TYR A 152 -8.07 8.11 8.59
N GLU A 153 -8.20 6.96 9.26
CA GLU A 153 -9.38 6.61 10.07
C GLU A 153 -8.95 5.86 11.34
N LEU A 154 -7.85 6.30 11.96
CA LEU A 154 -7.21 5.57 13.06
C LEU A 154 -8.16 5.37 14.25
N ASP A 155 -8.89 6.42 14.65
CA ASP A 155 -9.84 6.37 15.77
C ASP A 155 -10.98 5.39 15.51
N ALA A 156 -11.56 5.43 14.31
CA ALA A 156 -12.65 4.53 13.92
C ALA A 156 -12.18 3.07 13.84
N ASN A 157 -10.96 2.83 13.34
CA ASN A 157 -10.34 1.51 13.36
C ASN A 157 -10.10 1.05 14.80
N GLU A 158 -9.57 1.89 15.68
CA GLU A 158 -9.32 1.55 17.07
C GLU A 158 -10.60 1.11 17.78
N GLU A 159 -11.68 1.88 17.65
CA GLU A 159 -12.98 1.55 18.24
C GLU A 159 -13.51 0.19 17.73
N LEU A 160 -13.48 -0.02 16.40
CA LEU A 160 -13.94 -1.27 15.83
C LEU A 160 -13.09 -2.48 16.29
N LEU A 161 -11.77 -2.29 16.38
CA LEU A 161 -10.83 -3.35 16.75
C LEU A 161 -10.93 -3.79 18.21
N ARG A 162 -11.55 -3.00 19.11
CA ARG A 162 -11.89 -3.43 20.48
C ARG A 162 -12.91 -4.58 20.49
N HIS A 163 -13.67 -4.71 19.42
CA HIS A 163 -14.75 -5.69 19.30
C HIS A 163 -14.46 -6.83 18.33
N ILE A 164 -13.34 -6.77 17.60
CA ILE A 164 -12.95 -7.82 16.64
C ILE A 164 -11.78 -8.61 17.20
N ARG A 165 -11.98 -9.93 17.32
CA ARG A 165 -10.89 -10.86 17.60
C ARG A 165 -10.17 -11.21 16.31
N ARG A 166 -8.85 -11.29 16.36
CA ARG A 166 -8.02 -11.53 15.18
C ARG A 166 -6.77 -12.30 15.52
N HIS A 167 -6.30 -13.14 14.60
CA HIS A 167 -5.02 -13.82 14.74
C HIS A 167 -3.87 -12.99 14.15
N MET A 168 -4.05 -12.46 12.94
CA MET A 168 -3.07 -11.60 12.26
C MET A 168 -3.72 -10.31 11.76
N THR A 169 -3.00 -9.19 11.90
CA THR A 169 -3.40 -7.91 11.31
C THR A 169 -2.38 -7.46 10.28
N VAL A 170 -2.86 -7.08 9.10
CA VAL A 170 -2.07 -6.43 8.04
C VAL A 170 -2.59 -5.00 7.89
N ALA A 171 -1.74 -4.02 8.15
CA ALA A 171 -2.07 -2.60 7.97
C ALA A 171 -1.47 -2.10 6.65
N ILE A 172 -2.32 -1.73 5.69
CA ILE A 172 -1.90 -1.11 4.42
C ILE A 172 -1.81 0.40 4.63
N VAL A 173 -0.64 0.88 5.04
CA VAL A 173 -0.36 2.29 5.34
C VAL A 173 -0.20 3.07 4.04
N HIS A 174 -0.95 4.16 3.88
CA HIS A 174 -0.95 4.95 2.65
C HIS A 174 0.19 5.98 2.62
N ASN A 175 0.47 6.60 3.78
CA ASN A 175 1.48 7.64 3.93
C ASN A 175 2.49 7.25 5.02
N SER A 176 3.78 7.18 4.70
CA SER A 176 4.82 6.86 5.68
C SER A 176 5.15 8.01 6.63
N ASP A 177 4.72 9.24 6.29
CA ASP A 177 4.93 10.46 7.08
C ASP A 177 3.75 10.78 8.02
N PHE A 178 2.93 9.78 8.35
CA PHE A 178 1.82 9.94 9.29
C PHE A 178 2.37 10.18 10.72
N ASN A 179 1.96 11.29 11.33
CA ASN A 179 2.46 11.73 12.63
C ASN A 179 2.11 10.79 13.80
N GLU A 180 1.05 9.99 13.68
CA GLU A 180 0.65 9.01 14.69
C GLU A 180 1.01 7.56 14.29
N THR A 181 2.08 7.36 13.51
CA THR A 181 2.51 6.03 13.07
C THR A 181 2.70 5.04 14.23
N GLU A 182 3.29 5.48 15.35
CA GLU A 182 3.44 4.63 16.53
C GLU A 182 2.10 4.20 17.15
N ARG A 183 1.12 5.11 17.18
CA ARG A 183 -0.23 4.77 17.67
C ARG A 183 -0.92 3.82 16.70
N LEU A 184 -0.80 4.03 15.39
CA LEU A 184 -1.31 3.13 14.35
C LEU A 184 -0.78 1.71 14.53
N ILE A 185 0.52 1.56 14.79
CA ILE A 185 1.14 0.26 15.05
C ILE A 185 0.52 -0.40 16.28
N ARG A 186 0.41 0.31 17.41
CA ARG A 186 -0.21 -0.21 18.64
C ARG A 186 -1.66 -0.65 18.43
N VAL A 187 -2.45 0.17 17.72
CA VAL A 187 -3.85 -0.13 17.40
C VAL A 187 -3.96 -1.38 16.53
N ALA A 188 -3.14 -1.48 15.48
CA ALA A 188 -3.13 -2.64 14.60
C ALA A 188 -2.74 -3.93 15.38
N GLU A 189 -1.78 -3.83 16.30
CA GLU A 189 -1.31 -4.95 17.13
C GLU A 189 -2.36 -5.45 18.13
N GLY A 190 -3.08 -4.54 18.80
CA GLY A 190 -4.15 -4.89 19.75
C GLY A 190 -3.74 -5.94 20.79
N GLY A 191 -2.47 -5.95 21.22
CA GLY A 191 -1.92 -6.90 22.19
C GLY A 191 -1.49 -8.27 21.63
N SER A 192 -1.54 -8.47 20.31
CA SER A 192 -1.11 -9.70 19.63
C SER A 192 0.38 -9.64 19.22
N SER A 193 0.94 -10.74 18.71
CA SER A 193 2.36 -10.94 18.35
C SER A 193 2.87 -10.11 17.14
N GLY A 194 2.45 -8.86 17.00
CA GLY A 194 2.88 -7.92 15.97
C GLY A 194 1.90 -7.81 14.80
N ALA A 195 1.65 -6.58 14.36
CA ALA A 195 0.95 -6.28 13.11
C ALA A 195 1.97 -6.22 11.97
N ARG A 196 1.61 -6.75 10.80
CA ARG A 196 2.42 -6.56 9.60
C ARG A 196 2.07 -5.24 8.96
N LEU A 197 3.09 -4.42 8.72
CA LEU A 197 2.97 -3.19 7.97
C LEU A 197 3.26 -3.47 6.49
N VAL A 198 2.36 -3.00 5.63
CA VAL A 198 2.58 -2.97 4.19
C VAL A 198 2.18 -1.61 3.65
N THR A 199 2.71 -1.23 2.49
CA THR A 199 2.35 0.02 1.81
C THR A 199 1.96 -0.25 0.36
N LEU A 200 1.56 0.78 -0.38
CA LEU A 200 1.11 0.66 -1.78
C LEU A 200 2.24 0.78 -2.81
N SER A 201 3.48 1.09 -2.40
CA SER A 201 4.63 1.24 -3.31
C SER A 201 5.98 0.99 -2.63
N PRO A 202 7.02 0.61 -3.40
CA PRO A 202 8.36 0.35 -2.88
C PRO A 202 8.96 1.49 -2.05
N HIS A 203 8.93 2.73 -2.56
CA HIS A 203 9.55 3.87 -1.87
C HIS A 203 8.86 4.20 -0.54
N THR A 204 7.53 4.10 -0.48
CA THR A 204 6.76 4.30 0.75
C THR A 204 7.04 3.20 1.77
N ALA A 205 7.23 1.96 1.34
CA ALA A 205 7.66 0.87 2.22
C ALA A 205 9.04 1.15 2.81
N THR A 206 10.01 1.55 1.98
CA THR A 206 11.36 1.94 2.44
C THR A 206 11.30 3.09 3.44
N SER A 207 10.53 4.13 3.13
CA SER A 207 10.37 5.28 4.03
C SER A 207 9.74 4.88 5.38
N LEU A 208 8.67 4.09 5.37
CA LEU A 208 8.03 3.63 6.61
C LEU A 208 8.93 2.68 7.42
N ALA A 209 9.69 1.82 6.74
CA ALA A 209 10.66 0.94 7.39
C ALA A 209 11.74 1.75 8.10
N SER A 210 12.29 2.77 7.45
CA SER A 210 13.25 3.68 8.06
C SER A 210 12.66 4.46 9.24
N ALA A 211 11.42 4.94 9.12
CA ALA A 211 10.77 5.71 10.17
C ALA A 211 10.43 4.89 11.42
N THR A 212 10.16 3.59 11.26
CA THR A 212 9.68 2.72 12.35
C THR A 212 10.72 1.71 12.84
N GLY A 213 11.83 1.53 12.11
CA GLY A 213 12.78 0.44 12.34
C GLY A 213 12.19 -0.95 12.12
N ARG A 214 11.01 -1.07 11.51
CA ARG A 214 10.31 -2.35 11.28
C ARG A 214 10.46 -2.82 9.84
N GLN A 215 10.31 -4.12 9.64
CA GLN A 215 10.17 -4.65 8.28
C GLN A 215 8.82 -4.22 7.70
N VAL A 216 8.87 -3.51 6.58
CA VAL A 216 7.70 -3.07 5.82
C VAL A 216 7.83 -3.59 4.41
N ASP A 217 6.77 -4.20 3.89
CA ASP A 217 6.71 -4.65 2.50
C ASP A 217 5.74 -3.75 1.71
N TRP A 218 5.62 -3.94 0.41
CA TRP A 218 4.64 -3.25 -0.43
C TRP A 218 3.77 -4.24 -1.20
N VAL A 219 2.50 -3.89 -1.31
CA VAL A 219 1.49 -4.61 -2.05
C VAL A 219 0.57 -3.63 -2.76
N LEU A 220 0.33 -3.86 -4.04
CA LEU A 220 -0.58 -3.03 -4.83
C LEU A 220 -1.61 -3.93 -5.50
N PRO A 221 -2.72 -4.25 -4.83
CA PRO A 221 -3.78 -5.03 -5.45
C PRO A 221 -4.56 -4.12 -6.42
N VAL A 222 -4.76 -4.57 -7.65
CA VAL A 222 -5.34 -3.79 -8.75
C VAL A 222 -6.59 -4.48 -9.28
N TYR A 223 -7.68 -3.73 -9.41
CA TYR A 223 -8.88 -4.17 -10.12
C TYR A 223 -8.69 -4.02 -11.64
N PRO A 224 -8.67 -5.10 -12.44
CA PRO A 224 -8.54 -4.97 -13.89
C PRO A 224 -9.87 -4.50 -14.48
N PHE A 225 -9.98 -3.20 -14.77
CA PHE A 225 -11.18 -2.62 -15.36
C PHE A 225 -11.45 -3.22 -16.75
N LYS A 226 -12.74 -3.43 -17.05
CA LYS A 226 -13.21 -3.89 -18.36
C LYS A 226 -13.94 -2.73 -19.04
N PRO A 227 -13.30 -2.01 -19.97
CA PRO A 227 -13.91 -0.89 -20.67
C PRO A 227 -15.06 -1.35 -21.56
N LYS A 228 -15.90 -0.42 -22.05
CA LYS A 228 -16.94 -0.75 -23.03
C LYS A 228 -16.32 -1.18 -24.37
N THR A 229 -15.35 -0.39 -24.83
CA THR A 229 -14.51 -0.68 -25.99
C THR A 229 -13.08 -0.86 -25.49
N ASN A 230 -12.45 -1.98 -25.85
CA ASN A 230 -11.08 -2.26 -25.40
C ASN A 230 -10.10 -1.81 -26.47
N CYS A 231 -9.33 -0.75 -26.20
CA CYS A 231 -8.35 -0.23 -27.16
C CYS A 231 -7.21 -1.21 -27.47
N LEU A 232 -7.01 -2.27 -26.68
CA LEU A 232 -6.06 -3.33 -27.03
C LEU A 232 -6.54 -4.22 -28.20
N ASP A 233 -7.85 -4.22 -28.47
CA ASP A 233 -8.50 -4.99 -29.52
C ASP A 233 -8.83 -4.13 -30.75
N ALA A 234 -8.55 -2.83 -30.70
CA ALA A 234 -8.77 -1.91 -31.81
C ALA A 234 -7.76 -2.17 -32.94
N SER A 235 -8.20 -2.01 -34.20
CA SER A 235 -7.28 -1.96 -35.34
C SER A 235 -6.39 -0.71 -35.25
N GLU A 236 -5.29 -0.66 -36.00
CA GLU A 236 -4.43 0.53 -36.04
C GLU A 236 -5.18 1.77 -36.51
N VAL A 237 -6.10 1.60 -37.45
CA VAL A 237 -6.96 2.66 -37.99
C VAL A 237 -7.97 3.13 -36.95
N ASP A 238 -8.55 2.21 -36.18
CA ASP A 238 -9.56 2.52 -35.16
C ASP A 238 -8.94 3.01 -33.84
N LEU A 239 -7.65 2.81 -33.64
CA LEU A 239 -7.00 3.22 -32.41
C LEU A 239 -6.97 4.74 -32.27
N LEU A 240 -6.54 5.45 -33.32
CA LEU A 240 -6.35 6.90 -33.27
C LEU A 240 -7.66 7.63 -33.58
N GLY A 241 -8.09 8.51 -32.69
CA GLY A 241 -9.28 9.35 -32.90
C GLY A 241 -10.62 8.65 -32.61
N MET A 242 -10.71 7.33 -32.76
CA MET A 242 -11.90 6.56 -32.35
C MET A 242 -11.76 5.94 -30.96
N CYS A 243 -10.66 5.23 -30.66
CA CYS A 243 -10.43 4.68 -29.32
C CYS A 243 -9.61 5.62 -28.42
N LEU A 244 -8.47 6.11 -28.90
CA LEU A 244 -7.57 6.98 -28.14
C LEU A 244 -7.75 8.44 -28.54
N ARG A 245 -8.02 9.28 -27.53
CA ARG A 245 -8.12 10.72 -27.68
C ARG A 245 -7.69 11.45 -26.41
N GLY A 246 -6.84 12.45 -26.58
CA GLY A 246 -6.42 13.34 -25.50
C GLY A 246 -5.65 12.66 -24.36
N PHE A 247 -5.45 13.43 -23.30
CA PHE A 247 -4.70 13.07 -22.11
C PHE A 247 -5.57 13.22 -20.88
N ALA A 248 -5.18 12.57 -19.78
CA ALA A 248 -5.95 12.57 -18.56
C ALA A 248 -5.16 13.12 -17.38
N ILE A 249 -5.74 14.06 -16.64
CA ILE A 249 -5.28 14.46 -15.31
C ILE A 249 -6.34 14.02 -14.31
N GLN A 250 -5.99 13.15 -13.37
CA GLN A 250 -6.95 12.62 -12.39
C GLN A 250 -6.62 13.02 -10.94
N GLY A 251 -7.66 13.34 -10.17
CA GLY A 251 -7.58 13.48 -8.71
C GLY A 251 -8.43 14.60 -8.13
N LYS A 252 -8.10 15.02 -6.91
CA LYS A 252 -8.71 16.21 -6.28
C LYS A 252 -8.15 17.46 -6.95
N PHE A 253 -9.01 18.41 -7.32
CA PHE A 253 -8.62 19.69 -7.90
C PHE A 253 -7.95 20.55 -6.83
N SER A 254 -6.62 20.43 -6.75
CA SER A 254 -5.80 21.05 -5.72
C SER A 254 -4.35 21.14 -6.19
N SER A 255 -3.82 22.36 -6.19
CA SER A 255 -2.41 22.66 -6.50
C SER A 255 -1.43 21.92 -5.56
N LEU A 256 -1.83 21.69 -4.30
CA LEU A 256 -1.04 20.90 -3.33
C LEU A 256 -0.81 19.45 -3.76
N ARG A 257 -1.63 18.93 -4.68
CA ARG A 257 -1.52 17.56 -5.20
C ARG A 257 -1.11 17.51 -6.65
N ARG A 258 -1.39 18.55 -7.43
CA ARG A 258 -1.15 18.61 -8.87
C ARG A 258 -0.60 19.96 -9.33
N ASN A 259 0.44 19.96 -10.15
CA ASN A 259 1.03 21.19 -10.69
C ASN A 259 0.32 21.64 -12.00
N TYR A 260 -0.94 22.07 -11.90
CA TYR A 260 -1.73 22.51 -13.05
C TYR A 260 -1.08 23.68 -13.81
N SER A 261 -0.55 24.65 -13.07
CA SER A 261 0.06 25.87 -13.63
C SER A 261 1.20 25.59 -14.61
N ALA A 262 2.03 24.56 -14.34
CA ALA A 262 3.13 24.23 -15.25
C ALA A 262 2.61 23.80 -16.63
N VAL A 263 1.63 22.88 -16.68
CA VAL A 263 1.08 22.40 -17.95
C VAL A 263 0.28 23.48 -18.68
N TRP A 264 -0.48 24.31 -17.95
CA TRP A 264 -1.18 25.44 -18.57
C TRP A 264 -0.20 26.44 -19.18
N HIS A 265 0.88 26.78 -18.47
CA HIS A 265 1.89 27.69 -19.01
C HIS A 265 2.54 27.15 -20.30
N GLN A 266 2.88 25.86 -20.34
CA GLN A 266 3.40 25.19 -21.53
C GLN A 266 2.40 25.25 -22.71
N MET A 267 1.12 24.98 -22.43
CA MET A 267 0.08 24.99 -23.46
C MET A 267 -0.19 26.39 -24.00
N SER A 268 -0.26 27.42 -23.14
CA SER A 268 -0.47 28.80 -23.59
C SER A 268 0.70 29.33 -24.41
N SER A 269 1.94 28.99 -24.06
CA SER A 269 3.12 29.44 -24.82
C SER A 269 3.26 28.76 -26.19
N ARG A 270 2.62 27.61 -26.40
CA ARG A 270 2.73 26.79 -27.62
C ARG A 270 1.37 26.48 -28.24
N ARG A 271 0.43 27.41 -28.11
CA ARG A 271 -0.97 27.22 -28.51
C ARG A 271 -1.15 26.88 -29.99
N GLU A 272 -0.32 27.44 -30.87
CA GLU A 272 -0.37 27.18 -32.31
C GLU A 272 -0.07 25.71 -32.66
N GLU A 273 0.81 25.06 -31.90
CA GLU A 273 1.11 23.63 -32.08
C GLU A 273 -0.10 22.75 -31.73
N LEU A 274 -0.99 23.21 -30.84
CA LEU A 274 -2.19 22.48 -30.45
C LEU A 274 -3.28 22.49 -31.54
N THR A 275 -3.21 23.42 -32.49
CA THR A 275 -4.23 23.61 -33.53
C THR A 275 -3.78 23.18 -34.92
N THR A 276 -2.59 22.60 -35.03
CA THR A 276 -1.99 22.15 -36.29
C THR A 276 -1.81 20.62 -36.34
N GLY A 277 -1.63 20.07 -37.54
CA GLY A 277 -1.33 18.65 -37.76
C GLY A 277 -2.28 17.66 -37.05
N TYR A 278 -1.71 16.58 -36.51
CA TYR A 278 -2.44 15.58 -35.72
C TYR A 278 -2.99 16.16 -34.41
N ALA A 279 -2.29 17.11 -33.80
CA ALA A 279 -2.69 17.72 -32.53
C ALA A 279 -4.07 18.38 -32.61
N LYS A 280 -4.38 19.07 -33.72
CA LYS A 280 -5.69 19.69 -33.97
C LYS A 280 -6.88 18.77 -33.69
N THR A 281 -6.74 17.47 -33.94
CA THR A 281 -7.84 16.49 -33.80
C THR A 281 -7.72 15.62 -32.56
N LEU A 282 -6.49 15.26 -32.19
CA LEU A 282 -6.21 14.26 -31.16
C LEU A 282 -5.86 14.87 -29.81
N PHE A 283 -5.35 16.12 -29.79
CA PHE A 283 -4.95 16.78 -28.55
C PHE A 283 -6.17 17.30 -27.81
N HIS A 284 -6.27 16.89 -26.55
CA HIS A 284 -7.29 17.35 -25.60
C HIS A 284 -6.85 16.96 -24.19
N ILE A 285 -7.26 17.67 -23.15
CA ILE A 285 -7.00 17.27 -21.76
C ILE A 285 -8.32 17.08 -21.01
N ASN A 286 -8.54 15.86 -20.52
CA ASN A 286 -9.62 15.54 -19.61
C ASN A 286 -9.13 15.67 -18.16
N VAL A 287 -9.61 16.69 -17.45
CA VAL A 287 -9.37 16.87 -16.00
C VAL A 287 -10.50 16.21 -15.22
N MET A 288 -10.21 15.07 -14.60
CA MET A 288 -11.20 14.21 -13.96
C MET A 288 -11.06 14.20 -12.43
N GLY A 289 -12.17 14.39 -11.73
CA GLY A 289 -12.22 14.16 -10.27
C GLY A 289 -13.15 15.11 -9.52
N LYS A 290 -12.67 15.70 -8.42
CA LYS A 290 -13.50 16.51 -7.52
C LYS A 290 -12.81 17.78 -7.01
N GLY A 291 -13.56 18.87 -6.97
CA GLY A 291 -13.15 20.16 -6.43
C GLY A 291 -13.91 21.29 -7.13
N GLN A 292 -13.51 22.52 -6.87
CA GLN A 292 -14.01 23.71 -7.55
C GLN A 292 -13.11 24.00 -8.78
N ASP A 293 -13.67 24.53 -9.86
CA ASP A 293 -12.94 24.71 -11.13
C ASP A 293 -11.97 25.88 -11.09
N ASP A 294 -12.30 26.94 -10.34
CA ASP A 294 -11.42 28.08 -10.07
C ASP A 294 -10.04 27.64 -9.53
N ARG A 295 -10.00 26.56 -8.75
CA ARG A 295 -8.78 25.96 -8.21
C ARG A 295 -7.88 25.31 -9.26
N LEU A 296 -8.38 25.07 -10.48
CA LEU A 296 -7.57 24.58 -11.59
C LEU A 296 -6.70 25.68 -12.19
N GLY A 297 -7.09 26.96 -12.02
CA GLY A 297 -6.40 28.10 -12.63
C GLY A 297 -6.29 27.95 -14.15
N LEU A 298 -7.34 27.43 -14.80
CA LEU A 298 -7.38 27.22 -16.25
C LEU A 298 -7.51 28.57 -16.97
N PRO A 299 -6.53 28.97 -17.81
CA PRO A 299 -6.64 30.18 -18.63
C PRO A 299 -7.77 30.11 -19.66
N ASP A 300 -8.43 31.24 -19.93
CA ASP A 300 -9.57 31.32 -20.84
C ASP A 300 -9.23 30.85 -22.27
N ASP A 301 -8.02 31.15 -22.74
CA ASP A 301 -7.53 30.76 -24.06
C ASP A 301 -7.33 29.24 -24.22
N LEU A 302 -7.23 28.51 -23.10
CA LEU A 302 -7.06 27.06 -23.07
C LEU A 302 -8.35 26.27 -22.86
N VAL A 303 -9.46 26.94 -22.53
CA VAL A 303 -10.79 26.30 -22.36
C VAL A 303 -11.16 25.36 -23.53
N PRO A 304 -10.91 25.70 -24.82
CA PRO A 304 -11.24 24.81 -25.93
C PRO A 304 -10.50 23.46 -25.93
N PHE A 305 -9.36 23.35 -25.24
CA PHE A 305 -8.51 22.15 -25.21
C PHE A 305 -8.69 21.32 -23.95
N VAL A 306 -9.58 21.73 -23.03
CA VAL A 306 -9.73 21.12 -21.72
C VAL A 306 -11.19 20.81 -21.44
N THR A 307 -11.48 19.59 -20.99
CA THR A 307 -12.79 19.22 -20.43
C THR A 307 -12.64 18.84 -18.98
N VAL A 308 -13.40 19.49 -18.11
CA VAL A 308 -13.46 19.18 -16.69
C VAL A 308 -14.62 18.22 -16.42
N LEU A 309 -14.29 17.00 -16.01
CA LEU A 309 -15.25 15.92 -15.76
C LEU A 309 -15.33 15.66 -14.25
N ARG A 310 -16.42 16.12 -13.63
CA ARG A 310 -16.60 16.07 -12.17
C ARG A 310 -17.36 14.82 -11.74
N ARG A 311 -16.85 14.17 -10.68
CA ARG A 311 -17.56 13.11 -9.93
C ARG A 311 -18.15 12.03 -10.82
N LEU A 312 -17.42 11.63 -11.86
CA LEU A 312 -17.83 10.54 -12.72
C LEU A 312 -18.02 9.26 -11.88
N PRO A 313 -19.06 8.47 -12.16
CA PRO A 313 -19.18 7.15 -11.53
C PRO A 313 -18.00 6.27 -11.94
N PHE A 314 -17.59 5.34 -11.08
CA PHE A 314 -16.39 4.50 -11.24
C PHE A 314 -16.21 3.98 -12.66
N ARG A 315 -17.26 3.39 -13.24
CA ARG A 315 -17.18 2.88 -14.61
C ARG A 315 -16.90 3.97 -15.63
N GLY A 316 -17.62 5.10 -15.59
CA GLY A 316 -17.39 6.23 -16.48
C GLY A 316 -15.99 6.82 -16.31
N PHE A 317 -15.53 6.98 -15.07
CA PHE A 317 -14.20 7.49 -14.75
C PHE A 317 -13.08 6.66 -15.39
N TYR A 318 -13.07 5.33 -15.18
CA TYR A 318 -12.04 4.48 -15.76
C TYR A 318 -12.21 4.23 -17.26
N ASP A 319 -13.42 4.39 -17.81
CA ASP A 319 -13.66 4.37 -19.27
C ASP A 319 -13.01 5.59 -19.92
N HIS A 320 -13.18 6.80 -19.38
CA HIS A 320 -12.48 7.99 -19.89
C HIS A 320 -10.94 7.87 -19.79
N LEU A 321 -10.44 7.33 -18.67
CA LEU A 321 -9.01 7.05 -18.53
C LEU A 321 -8.52 6.05 -19.60
N HIS A 322 -9.26 4.96 -19.82
CA HIS A 322 -8.88 3.91 -20.79
C HIS A 322 -8.65 4.46 -22.20
N HIS A 323 -9.53 5.38 -22.62
CA HIS A 323 -9.54 6.01 -23.94
C HIS A 323 -8.63 7.26 -24.06
N SER A 324 -7.84 7.59 -23.02
CA SER A 324 -6.83 8.67 -23.09
C SER A 324 -5.48 8.11 -23.55
N PHE A 325 -4.68 8.85 -24.33
CA PHE A 325 -3.32 8.44 -24.71
C PHE A 325 -2.47 8.08 -23.48
N ALA A 326 -2.43 8.99 -22.52
CA ALA A 326 -1.68 8.83 -21.27
C ALA A 326 -2.36 9.54 -20.09
N ILE A 327 -1.99 9.12 -18.88
CA ILE A 327 -2.28 9.85 -17.64
C ILE A 327 -1.08 10.74 -17.30
N LEU A 328 -1.33 12.00 -16.97
CA LEU A 328 -0.34 12.96 -16.50
C LEU A 328 -0.36 12.97 -14.95
N PRO A 329 0.68 12.47 -14.26
CA PRO A 329 0.69 12.42 -12.79
C PRO A 329 0.74 13.82 -12.16
N MET A 330 1.50 14.73 -12.79
CA MET A 330 1.68 16.15 -12.42
C MET A 330 1.89 16.34 -10.93
N LEU A 331 2.76 15.58 -10.28
CA LEU A 331 2.86 15.57 -8.82
C LEU A 331 3.17 16.97 -8.27
N GLY A 332 2.23 17.56 -7.53
CA GLY A 332 2.40 18.90 -6.93
C GLY A 332 3.30 18.93 -5.70
N ASN A 333 3.82 17.78 -5.27
CA ASN A 333 4.67 17.68 -4.09
C ASN A 333 5.63 16.48 -4.19
N ARG A 334 6.92 16.72 -3.93
CA ARG A 334 7.99 15.69 -3.91
C ARG A 334 7.75 14.58 -2.89
N ARG A 335 6.86 14.78 -1.91
CA ARG A 335 6.41 13.74 -0.98
C ARG A 335 5.81 12.51 -1.69
N TYR A 336 5.23 12.65 -2.88
CA TYR A 336 4.77 11.50 -3.67
C TYR A 336 5.90 10.63 -4.25
N LEU A 337 7.14 11.12 -4.24
CA LEU A 337 8.32 10.37 -4.66
C LEU A 337 9.08 9.75 -3.48
N THR A 338 8.71 10.10 -2.25
CA THR A 338 9.47 9.74 -1.04
C THR A 338 8.61 9.09 0.06
N HIS A 339 7.44 9.63 0.36
CA HIS A 339 6.63 9.24 1.52
C HIS A 339 5.20 8.80 1.19
N LYS A 340 4.66 9.22 0.04
CA LYS A 340 3.24 9.07 -0.30
C LYS A 340 3.05 8.26 -1.57
N PHE A 341 1.98 7.48 -1.59
CA PHE A 341 1.51 6.80 -2.79
C PHE A 341 0.64 7.73 -3.64
N SER A 342 0.77 7.68 -4.96
CA SER A 342 -0.08 8.42 -5.89
C SER A 342 -1.16 7.52 -6.50
N SER A 343 -2.43 7.90 -6.35
CA SER A 343 -3.55 7.20 -7.01
C SER A 343 -3.46 7.19 -8.54
N SER A 344 -2.64 8.05 -9.16
CA SER A 344 -2.42 8.02 -10.62
C SER A 344 -1.78 6.70 -11.07
N ILE A 345 -0.93 6.12 -10.23
CA ILE A 345 -0.33 4.80 -10.47
C ILE A 345 -1.41 3.72 -10.48
N LEU A 346 -2.23 3.68 -9.42
CA LEU A 346 -3.31 2.70 -9.32
C LEU A 346 -4.32 2.90 -10.44
N SER A 347 -4.65 4.15 -10.79
CA SER A 347 -5.54 4.47 -11.89
C SER A 347 -5.00 4.02 -13.25
N SER A 348 -3.70 4.17 -13.48
CA SER A 348 -3.01 3.69 -14.68
C SER A 348 -3.12 2.17 -14.79
N PHE A 349 -2.83 1.43 -13.72
CA PHE A 349 -2.99 -0.02 -13.74
C PHE A 349 -4.46 -0.43 -13.93
N ILE A 350 -5.41 0.17 -13.21
CA ILE A 350 -6.83 -0.17 -13.32
C ILE A 350 -7.31 0.00 -14.78
N SER A 351 -7.09 1.17 -15.37
CA SER A 351 -7.53 1.51 -16.73
C SER A 351 -6.71 0.85 -17.84
N GLY A 352 -5.48 0.43 -17.56
CA GLY A 352 -4.52 0.00 -18.57
C GLY A 352 -3.93 1.15 -19.39
N THR A 353 -4.09 2.40 -18.93
CA THR A 353 -3.57 3.59 -19.61
C THR A 353 -2.18 3.94 -19.09
N PRO A 354 -1.15 4.04 -19.96
CA PRO A 354 0.21 4.38 -19.54
C PRO A 354 0.31 5.78 -18.93
N LEU A 355 1.37 6.01 -18.14
CA LEU A 355 1.68 7.31 -17.54
C LEU A 355 2.74 8.03 -18.37
N VAL A 356 2.73 9.36 -18.35
CA VAL A 356 3.94 10.14 -18.63
C VAL A 356 4.78 10.16 -17.34
N ALA A 357 6.05 9.76 -17.44
CA ALA A 357 6.94 9.66 -16.28
C ALA A 357 8.38 9.99 -16.68
N ASN A 358 9.11 10.66 -15.78
CA ASN A 358 10.56 10.85 -15.92
C ASN A 358 11.34 9.75 -15.14
N ARG A 359 12.67 9.77 -15.22
CA ARG A 359 13.53 8.77 -14.55
C ARG A 359 13.41 8.80 -13.02
N GLU A 360 13.29 9.98 -12.41
CA GLU A 360 13.09 10.12 -10.95
C GLU A 360 11.80 9.43 -10.50
N PHE A 361 10.71 9.62 -11.26
CA PHE A 361 9.43 8.97 -11.00
C PHE A 361 9.55 7.44 -11.07
N LEU A 362 10.23 6.91 -12.08
CA LEU A 362 10.46 5.47 -12.22
C LEU A 362 11.34 4.90 -11.10
N ALA A 363 12.31 5.67 -10.60
CA ALA A 363 13.13 5.27 -9.46
C ALA A 363 12.29 5.08 -8.18
N SER A 364 11.35 6.00 -7.90
CA SER A 364 10.44 5.87 -6.76
C SER A 364 9.41 4.75 -6.95
N TYR A 365 8.83 4.66 -8.14
CA TYR A 365 7.78 3.70 -8.48
C TYR A 365 8.35 2.49 -9.24
N SER A 366 9.36 1.83 -8.66
CA SER A 366 10.17 0.78 -9.31
C SER A 366 9.44 -0.51 -9.71
N MET A 367 8.14 -0.62 -9.43
CA MET A 367 7.27 -1.62 -10.04
C MET A 367 6.88 -1.30 -11.50
N LEU A 368 7.09 -0.05 -11.93
CA LEU A 368 7.01 0.39 -13.32
C LEU A 368 8.40 0.31 -13.96
N ASN A 369 8.43 0.22 -15.29
CA ASN A 369 9.65 0.33 -16.09
C ASN A 369 9.37 1.13 -17.36
N GLU A 370 10.43 1.50 -18.09
CA GLU A 370 10.34 2.32 -19.31
C GLU A 370 9.45 1.72 -20.40
N ARG A 371 9.23 0.40 -20.43
CA ARG A 371 8.41 -0.26 -21.46
C ARG A 371 6.90 -0.11 -21.24
N CYS A 372 6.46 0.24 -20.03
CA CYS A 372 5.04 0.39 -19.70
C CYS A 372 4.63 1.84 -19.40
N VAL A 373 5.51 2.81 -19.66
CA VAL A 373 5.25 4.24 -19.53
C VAL A 373 5.68 4.97 -20.80
N TYR A 374 5.29 6.22 -20.94
CA TYR A 374 5.92 7.13 -21.89
C TYR A 374 6.97 7.93 -21.14
N LEU A 375 8.23 7.57 -21.36
CA LEU A 375 9.37 8.23 -20.73
C LEU A 375 9.45 9.68 -21.25
N GLN A 376 9.46 10.63 -20.31
CA GLN A 376 9.84 12.02 -20.52
C GLN A 376 11.36 12.11 -20.46
N LYS A 377 11.99 12.59 -21.53
CA LYS A 377 13.44 12.82 -21.59
C LYS A 377 13.84 14.02 -20.75
N ASP A 378 15.14 14.16 -20.48
CA ASP A 378 15.67 15.21 -19.60
C ASP A 378 15.49 16.63 -20.17
N ASP A 379 15.38 16.75 -21.50
CA ASP A 379 15.13 17.98 -22.25
C ASP A 379 13.64 18.19 -22.62
N GLU A 380 12.77 17.22 -22.33
CA GLU A 380 11.34 17.30 -22.63
C GLU A 380 10.56 17.84 -21.42
N GLN A 381 9.58 18.70 -21.69
CA GLN A 381 8.50 19.04 -20.77
C GLN A 381 7.29 18.10 -21.00
N GLU A 382 6.28 18.15 -20.13
CA GLU A 382 5.09 17.30 -20.28
C GLU A 382 4.40 17.51 -21.64
N LEU A 383 4.33 18.75 -22.13
CA LEU A 383 3.74 19.05 -23.43
C LEU A 383 4.53 18.47 -24.60
N ASP A 384 5.86 18.42 -24.54
CA ASP A 384 6.69 17.78 -25.56
C ASP A 384 6.33 16.30 -25.72
N VAL A 385 6.18 15.60 -24.58
CA VAL A 385 5.75 14.20 -24.57
C VAL A 385 4.35 14.07 -25.17
N MET A 386 3.41 14.94 -24.78
CA MET A 386 2.04 14.90 -25.33
C MET A 386 2.02 15.07 -26.85
N LEU A 387 2.74 16.06 -27.38
CA LEU A 387 2.82 16.32 -28.82
C LEU A 387 3.53 15.18 -29.57
N ARG A 388 4.56 14.58 -28.98
CA ARG A 388 5.20 13.37 -29.51
C ARG A 388 4.21 12.19 -29.57
N LEU A 389 3.39 12.00 -28.54
CA LEU A 389 2.46 10.87 -28.46
C LEU A 389 1.31 10.96 -29.48
N VAL A 390 0.79 12.15 -29.78
CA VAL A 390 -0.25 12.29 -30.81
C VAL A 390 0.28 12.00 -32.23
N ALA A 391 1.60 12.04 -32.43
CA ALA A 391 2.26 11.67 -33.67
C ALA A 391 2.85 10.24 -33.66
N THR A 392 2.73 9.51 -32.55
CA THR A 392 3.32 8.18 -32.40
C THR A 392 2.46 7.13 -33.13
N PRO A 393 3.07 6.19 -33.89
CA PRO A 393 2.34 5.12 -34.56
C PRO A 393 1.51 4.26 -33.60
N ALA A 394 0.35 3.79 -34.07
CA ALA A 394 -0.58 2.98 -33.30
C ALA A 394 0.06 1.70 -32.71
N THR A 395 0.95 1.06 -33.46
CA THR A 395 1.70 -0.15 -33.05
C THR A 395 2.52 0.08 -31.78
N GLU A 396 3.21 1.22 -31.69
CA GLU A 396 4.03 1.58 -30.54
C GLU A 396 3.16 1.90 -29.31
N LEU A 397 2.08 2.67 -29.49
CA LEU A 397 1.11 2.97 -28.44
C LEU A 397 0.49 1.68 -27.84
N LEU A 398 0.13 0.72 -28.71
CA LEU A 398 -0.37 -0.59 -28.31
C LEU A 398 0.69 -1.42 -27.59
N ALA A 399 1.95 -1.37 -28.02
CA ALA A 399 3.03 -2.08 -27.36
C ALA A 399 3.17 -1.62 -25.88
N VAL A 400 3.18 -0.31 -25.61
CA VAL A 400 3.27 0.23 -24.25
C VAL A 400 2.05 -0.19 -23.40
N ARG A 401 0.84 -0.15 -23.98
CA ARG A 401 -0.39 -0.60 -23.30
C ARG A 401 -0.38 -2.09 -22.96
N ARG A 402 0.12 -2.94 -23.85
CA ARG A 402 0.29 -4.38 -23.58
C ARG A 402 1.29 -4.61 -22.45
N GLN A 403 2.40 -3.87 -22.42
CA GLN A 403 3.36 -3.91 -21.32
C GLN A 403 2.74 -3.42 -20.00
N MET A 404 1.89 -2.39 -20.01
CA MET A 404 1.15 -1.95 -18.83
C MET A 404 0.20 -3.04 -18.31
N ALA A 405 -0.52 -3.74 -19.20
CA ALA A 405 -1.40 -4.84 -18.82
C ALA A 405 -0.62 -6.04 -18.24
N GLU A 406 0.55 -6.34 -18.79
CA GLU A 406 1.50 -7.34 -18.30
C GLU A 406 2.03 -6.98 -16.90
N THR A 407 2.52 -5.76 -16.72
CA THR A 407 3.01 -5.27 -15.42
C THR A 407 1.92 -5.30 -14.37
N ARG A 408 0.68 -4.91 -14.70
CA ARG A 408 -0.48 -5.08 -13.81
C ARG A 408 -0.66 -6.52 -13.35
N ARG A 409 -0.54 -7.49 -14.28
CA ARG A 409 -0.70 -8.91 -13.94
C ARG A 409 0.36 -9.33 -12.90
N ARG A 410 1.63 -8.97 -13.11
CA ARG A 410 2.73 -9.27 -12.18
C ARG A 410 2.54 -8.62 -10.80
N VAL A 411 2.05 -7.39 -10.78
CA VAL A 411 1.75 -6.67 -9.52
C VAL A 411 0.61 -7.37 -8.76
N ASN A 412 -0.44 -7.81 -9.46
CA ASN A 412 -1.53 -8.61 -8.86
C ASN A 412 -1.07 -9.99 -8.40
N GLU A 413 -0.21 -10.66 -9.17
CA GLU A 413 0.44 -11.91 -8.76
C GLU A 413 1.20 -11.67 -7.46
N ARG A 414 2.09 -10.66 -7.38
CA ARG A 414 2.78 -10.30 -6.12
C ARG A 414 1.79 -10.10 -4.97
N ALA A 415 0.68 -9.40 -5.21
CA ALA A 415 -0.33 -9.15 -4.19
C ALA A 415 -1.04 -10.43 -3.70
N ALA A 416 -1.25 -11.40 -4.58
CA ALA A 416 -1.77 -12.73 -4.23
C ALA A 416 -0.72 -13.61 -3.52
N LEU A 417 0.56 -13.47 -3.88
CA LEU A 417 1.66 -14.36 -3.51
C LEU A 417 2.38 -14.01 -2.20
N GLY A 418 2.56 -12.73 -1.91
CA GLY A 418 3.66 -12.28 -1.06
C GLY A 418 3.23 -11.73 0.30
N PRO A 419 3.02 -10.40 0.43
CA PRO A 419 3.17 -9.74 1.73
C PRO A 419 2.00 -9.94 2.68
N ILE A 420 0.79 -10.12 2.15
CA ILE A 420 -0.41 -10.24 2.99
C ILE A 420 -0.48 -11.62 3.64
N VAL A 421 0.03 -12.65 2.96
CA VAL A 421 -0.21 -14.07 3.30
C VAL A 421 1.04 -14.80 3.78
N ARG A 422 2.26 -14.31 3.47
CA ARG A 422 3.49 -14.98 3.91
C ARG A 422 3.52 -15.12 5.44
N ALA A 423 3.65 -16.34 5.95
CA ALA A 423 3.94 -16.54 7.37
C ALA A 423 5.17 -15.70 7.76
N PRO A 424 5.24 -15.16 9.00
CA PRO A 424 6.48 -14.59 9.49
C PRO A 424 7.55 -15.67 9.36
N THR A 425 8.53 -15.48 8.48
CA THR A 425 9.75 -16.28 8.52
C THR A 425 10.47 -15.84 9.78
N GLY A 426 10.09 -16.41 10.92
CA GLY A 426 10.81 -16.21 12.15
C GLY A 426 12.26 -16.58 11.89
N ARG A 427 13.16 -15.60 11.85
CA ARG A 427 14.55 -15.88 12.19
C ARG A 427 14.49 -16.35 13.63
N LEU A 428 14.47 -17.67 13.82
CA LEU A 428 14.96 -18.28 15.06
C LEU A 428 16.36 -17.70 15.24
N ARG A 429 16.48 -16.65 16.06
CA ARG A 429 17.75 -16.33 16.67
C ARG A 429 18.06 -17.56 17.51
N ALA A 430 18.99 -18.40 17.03
CA ALA A 430 19.60 -19.38 17.90
C ALA A 430 20.21 -18.58 19.05
N ALA A 431 19.53 -18.57 20.20
CA ALA A 431 20.10 -18.09 21.43
C ALA A 431 21.20 -19.09 21.78
N VAL A 432 22.43 -18.82 21.31
CA VAL A 432 23.61 -19.45 21.87
C VAL A 432 23.78 -18.85 23.25
N SER A 433 23.12 -19.47 24.23
CA SER A 433 23.36 -19.19 25.64
C SER A 433 24.78 -19.67 25.95
N TYR A 434 25.73 -18.74 26.02
CA TYR A 434 27.01 -19.03 26.64
C TYR A 434 26.77 -19.26 28.12
N PHE A 435 26.82 -20.53 28.56
CA PHE A 435 26.97 -20.85 29.97
C PHE A 435 28.34 -20.35 30.42
N LYS A 436 28.34 -19.22 31.14
CA LYS A 436 29.52 -18.74 31.86
C LYS A 436 29.68 -19.63 33.09
N VAL A 437 30.64 -20.55 33.04
CA VAL A 437 31.07 -21.34 34.21
C VAL A 437 31.70 -20.36 35.21
N PRO A 438 31.29 -20.31 36.49
CA PRO A 438 31.95 -19.48 37.48
C PRO A 438 33.26 -20.15 37.89
N SER A 439 34.40 -19.54 37.55
CA SER A 439 35.67 -19.88 38.18
C SER A 439 35.75 -19.17 39.53
N LEU A 440 35.59 -19.94 40.60
CA LEU A 440 36.05 -19.64 41.95
C LEU A 440 37.59 -19.54 41.94
N TRP A 441 38.17 -18.39 42.27
CA TRP A 441 39.51 -18.30 42.90
C TRP A 441 39.60 -17.01 43.72
N HIS A 442 40.10 -17.14 44.95
CA HIS A 442 40.35 -16.08 45.93
C HIS A 442 41.76 -15.49 45.77
N GLY A 443 41.92 -14.21 46.13
CA GLY A 443 43.16 -13.70 46.73
C GLY A 443 43.71 -12.38 46.15
N PRO A 444 44.36 -11.53 46.96
CA PRO A 444 44.17 -10.07 46.91
C PRO A 444 45.45 -9.26 46.62
N ALA A 445 45.25 -7.94 46.40
CA ALA A 445 46.04 -6.80 46.87
C ALA A 445 46.39 -5.72 45.82
N CYS A 446 46.27 -4.49 46.32
CA CYS A 446 46.46 -3.14 45.80
C CYS A 446 47.73 -2.83 44.99
N TRP A 447 47.67 -1.88 44.04
CA TRP A 447 48.30 -0.53 44.10
C TRP A 447 48.10 0.28 42.78
N GLU A 448 48.43 1.57 42.86
CA GLU A 448 48.09 2.76 42.05
C GLU A 448 48.62 2.85 40.60
N GLY A 449 48.03 3.77 39.80
CA GLY A 449 48.81 4.78 39.05
C GLY A 449 48.95 4.67 37.52
N TYR A 450 48.36 5.64 36.81
CA TYR A 450 48.73 6.27 35.51
C TYR A 450 49.22 5.46 34.28
N GLY A 451 48.52 5.70 33.15
CA GLY A 451 49.16 6.28 31.96
C GLY A 451 49.68 5.37 30.82
N ALA A 452 49.17 5.67 29.62
CA ALA A 452 49.78 5.52 28.29
C ALA A 452 49.76 4.15 27.56
N GLU A 453 49.65 4.33 26.24
CA GLU A 453 49.58 3.37 25.13
C GLU A 453 50.70 2.31 25.18
N ASP A 454 50.39 1.05 24.85
CA ASP A 454 50.84 0.47 23.58
C ASP A 454 50.31 -0.96 23.32
N ARG A 455 50.37 -1.29 22.03
CA ARG A 455 49.99 -2.52 21.31
C ARG A 455 50.31 -3.85 22.01
N LEU A 456 49.37 -4.81 21.95
CA LEU A 456 49.73 -6.23 21.90
C LEU A 456 48.71 -7.11 21.15
N ARG A 457 49.26 -7.69 20.09
CA ARG A 457 48.89 -8.84 19.24
C ARG A 457 47.80 -9.78 19.78
N ALA A 458 46.74 -9.94 19.00
CA ALA A 458 45.80 -11.06 19.11
C ALA A 458 46.49 -12.37 18.68
N ARG A 459 46.46 -13.37 19.56
CA ARG A 459 46.83 -14.76 19.25
C ARG A 459 45.72 -15.38 18.40
N VAL A 460 46.07 -15.82 17.20
CA VAL A 460 45.25 -16.72 16.37
C VAL A 460 45.38 -18.12 16.99
N PHE A 461 44.25 -18.72 17.35
CA PHE A 461 44.19 -20.16 17.59
C PHE A 461 44.00 -20.84 16.23
N GLU A 462 45.03 -21.54 15.76
CA GLU A 462 44.91 -22.51 14.67
C GLU A 462 44.05 -23.68 15.15
N TYR A 463 42.95 -23.94 14.44
CA TYR A 463 42.28 -25.22 14.52
C TYR A 463 42.77 -26.07 13.35
N ASN A 464 43.39 -27.21 13.68
CA ASN A 464 43.70 -28.25 12.72
C ASN A 464 42.39 -28.79 12.14
N VAL A 465 42.14 -28.51 10.86
CA VAL A 465 41.10 -29.18 10.07
C VAL A 465 41.75 -30.43 9.49
N VAL A 466 41.36 -31.60 10.02
CA VAL A 466 41.64 -32.88 9.38
C VAL A 466 40.77 -32.97 8.13
N ARG A 467 41.39 -32.94 6.94
CA ARG A 467 40.73 -33.33 5.69
C ARG A 467 40.50 -34.84 5.70
N CYS A 468 39.24 -35.26 5.55
CA CYS A 468 38.92 -36.59 5.04
C CYS A 468 38.61 -36.44 3.56
N ASP A 469 39.54 -36.86 2.72
CA ASP A 469 39.28 -37.16 1.31
C ASP A 469 38.82 -38.62 1.27
N ASP A 470 37.50 -38.86 1.19
CA ASP A 470 36.91 -39.95 0.39
C ASP A 470 35.39 -40.07 0.59
N ALA A 471 34.75 -40.50 -0.49
CA ALA A 471 33.31 -40.59 -0.68
C ALA A 471 32.71 -41.82 0.03
N ALA A 472 32.45 -41.74 1.34
CA ALA A 472 31.37 -42.47 2.02
C ALA A 472 31.40 -42.18 3.53
N CYS A 473 30.50 -41.31 4.02
CA CYS A 473 30.17 -41.31 5.45
C CYS A 473 28.74 -40.78 5.67
N ASN A 474 27.79 -41.72 5.76
CA ASN A 474 26.45 -41.48 6.29
C ASN A 474 26.51 -41.63 7.81
N MET A 475 26.29 -40.55 8.57
CA MET A 475 25.92 -40.67 9.98
C MET A 475 24.70 -39.82 10.29
N THR A 476 23.61 -40.53 10.58
CA THR A 476 22.37 -40.03 11.15
C THR A 476 22.60 -39.79 12.66
N ALA A 477 22.69 -38.53 13.09
CA ALA A 477 22.71 -38.21 14.52
C ALA A 477 21.26 -38.06 15.03
N ALA A 478 20.81 -39.01 15.85
CA ALA A 478 19.57 -38.91 16.60
C ALA A 478 19.80 -38.09 17.89
N VAL A 479 19.11 -36.96 18.02
CA VAL A 479 19.09 -36.20 19.28
C VAL A 479 17.90 -36.66 20.12
N LYS A 480 18.20 -37.32 21.24
CA LYS A 480 17.24 -37.68 22.30
C LYS A 480 17.08 -36.47 23.24
N LEU A 481 15.91 -35.84 23.25
CA LEU A 481 15.57 -34.81 24.23
C LEU A 481 14.92 -35.47 25.45
N PHE A 482 15.54 -35.28 26.62
CA PHE A 482 14.95 -35.61 27.92
C PHE A 482 14.08 -34.44 28.40
N PHE A 483 12.83 -34.71 28.75
CA PHE A 483 11.99 -33.80 29.54
C PHE A 483 12.17 -34.14 31.02
N ILE A 484 12.66 -33.19 31.81
CA ILE A 484 12.58 -33.26 33.28
C ILE A 484 11.38 -32.43 33.69
N ALA A 485 10.32 -33.10 34.17
CA ALA A 485 9.21 -32.48 34.86
C ALA A 485 9.58 -32.29 36.34
N ASN A 486 9.26 -31.14 36.92
CA ASN A 486 9.21 -31.02 38.38
C ASN A 486 7.98 -30.19 38.79
N PRO A 487 7.05 -30.75 39.60
CA PRO A 487 5.87 -30.06 40.09
C PRO A 487 6.13 -29.44 41.47
N ARG A 488 5.38 -28.38 41.81
CA ARG A 488 4.69 -28.20 43.12
C ARG A 488 4.05 -26.81 43.26
N HIS A 489 2.74 -26.83 43.49
CA HIS A 489 1.99 -25.82 44.25
C HIS A 489 2.12 -26.10 45.76
N PRO A 490 1.73 -25.15 46.63
CA PRO A 490 0.44 -25.30 47.29
C PRO A 490 -0.40 -24.00 47.45
N THR A 491 -1.72 -24.22 47.48
CA THR A 491 -2.84 -23.36 47.90
C THR A 491 -2.91 -23.14 49.42
N ILE A 492 -3.61 -22.09 49.91
CA ILE A 492 -4.57 -22.15 51.05
C ILE A 492 -5.32 -20.80 51.37
N HIS A 493 -6.64 -20.92 51.64
CA HIS A 493 -7.67 -20.15 52.42
C HIS A 493 -7.78 -18.59 52.38
N SER A 494 -8.89 -17.98 51.92
CA SER A 494 -10.27 -17.80 52.45
C SER A 494 -10.44 -16.78 53.59
N ARG A 495 -11.24 -15.72 53.38
CA ARG A 495 -12.23 -15.11 54.31
C ARG A 495 -12.94 -13.87 53.71
N SER A 496 -14.26 -13.88 53.70
CA SER A 496 -15.14 -12.68 53.80
C SER A 496 -15.47 -12.45 55.28
N PRO A 497 -15.98 -11.27 55.72
CA PRO A 497 -17.44 -11.07 55.76
C PRO A 497 -18.00 -9.60 55.76
N LEU A 498 -19.34 -9.50 55.63
CA LEU A 498 -20.31 -8.47 56.13
C LEU A 498 -20.30 -7.05 55.49
N SER A 499 -21.34 -6.62 54.77
CA SER A 499 -22.72 -6.18 55.14
C SER A 499 -22.84 -4.71 55.56
N SER A 500 -23.60 -3.91 54.80
CA SER A 500 -24.54 -2.93 55.37
C SER A 500 -25.61 -2.53 54.34
N GLN A 501 -26.86 -2.62 54.79
CA GLN A 501 -28.07 -2.05 54.22
C GLN A 501 -28.04 -0.53 54.35
N VAL A 502 -28.62 0.23 53.40
CA VAL A 502 -29.57 1.35 53.64
C VAL A 502 -30.35 1.63 52.33
N ARG A 503 -31.68 1.52 52.37
CA ARG A 503 -32.70 2.30 51.60
C ARG A 503 -33.35 3.27 52.62
N PRO A 504 -34.18 4.30 52.29
CA PRO A 504 -34.94 4.58 51.05
C PRO A 504 -34.84 6.08 50.60
N ALA A 505 -35.44 6.56 49.50
CA ALA A 505 -36.79 7.14 49.50
C ALA A 505 -37.27 7.56 48.08
N SER A 506 -38.60 7.46 47.91
CA SER A 506 -39.55 8.18 47.04
C SER A 506 -39.03 9.39 46.23
N GLY A 507 -39.36 9.53 44.95
CA GLY A 507 -40.67 10.00 44.44
C GLY A 507 -40.37 11.18 43.50
N ILE A 508 -40.87 11.22 42.26
CA ILE A 508 -41.98 12.06 41.81
C ILE A 508 -42.29 11.69 40.35
N ARG A 509 -43.58 11.51 40.05
CA ARG A 509 -44.16 11.49 38.68
C ARG A 509 -44.43 12.92 38.23
N VAL A 510 -44.25 13.23 36.95
CA VAL A 510 -45.20 14.07 36.19
C VAL A 510 -45.32 13.56 34.75
N LEU A 511 -46.56 13.50 34.29
CA LEU A 511 -47.09 13.09 32.98
C LEU A 511 -46.74 14.18 31.92
N SER A 512 -46.71 13.94 30.61
CA SER A 512 -47.91 13.70 29.80
C SER A 512 -47.58 13.75 28.29
N SER A 513 -48.41 13.03 27.53
CA SER A 513 -48.88 13.30 26.16
C SER A 513 -47.91 13.39 24.97
N THR A 514 -47.86 12.30 24.20
CA THR A 514 -47.98 12.26 22.72
C THR A 514 -49.30 12.93 22.22
N PRO A 515 -49.62 13.15 20.91
CA PRO A 515 -49.09 12.57 19.66
C PRO A 515 -49.12 13.51 18.40
N LYS A 516 -48.88 12.91 17.20
CA LYS A 516 -49.30 13.24 15.81
C LYS A 516 -48.20 13.83 14.88
N LEU A 517 -47.74 13.13 13.83
CA LEU A 517 -48.35 12.95 12.48
C LEU A 517 -48.64 14.32 11.82
N TRP A 518 -48.01 14.77 10.72
CA TRP A 518 -48.02 14.26 9.32
C TRP A 518 -47.11 15.18 8.43
N PRO A 519 -47.27 15.34 7.09
CA PRO A 519 -46.72 14.60 5.94
C PRO A 519 -45.59 15.31 5.16
N SER A 520 -45.08 14.57 4.16
CA SER A 520 -44.43 15.00 2.92
C SER A 520 -45.17 16.11 2.15
N LEU A 521 -44.43 17.05 1.53
CA LEU A 521 -44.48 17.36 0.08
C LEU A 521 -43.58 18.57 -0.27
N ALA A 522 -42.80 18.38 -1.34
CA ALA A 522 -42.41 19.31 -2.39
C ALA A 522 -41.74 20.67 -2.06
N GLY A 523 -40.76 21.03 -2.91
CA GLY A 523 -40.64 22.42 -3.37
C GLY A 523 -39.26 23.03 -3.21
N GLU A 524 -38.60 23.18 -4.35
CA GLU A 524 -37.59 24.20 -4.66
C GLU A 524 -37.79 25.51 -3.89
N THR A 525 -36.79 25.95 -3.12
CA THR A 525 -36.43 27.36 -2.86
C THR A 525 -35.34 27.42 -1.77
N ALA A 526 -34.08 27.23 -2.16
CA ALA A 526 -32.94 27.48 -1.28
C ALA A 526 -31.79 28.17 -2.02
N LYS A 527 -32.11 29.19 -2.82
CA LYS A 527 -31.15 30.12 -3.44
C LYS A 527 -31.40 31.59 -3.07
N ALA A 528 -32.23 31.86 -2.06
CA ALA A 528 -32.55 33.24 -1.63
C ALA A 528 -32.24 33.53 -0.14
N ALA A 529 -31.58 32.60 0.57
CA ALA A 529 -31.29 32.77 2.00
C ALA A 529 -29.79 32.93 2.31
N HIS A 530 -28.92 33.08 1.30
CA HIS A 530 -27.47 33.26 1.51
C HIS A 530 -26.98 34.70 1.26
N ASP A 531 -27.74 35.53 0.53
CA ASP A 531 -27.30 36.88 0.17
C ASP A 531 -27.82 38.00 1.09
N GLY A 532 -28.52 37.65 2.18
CA GLY A 532 -29.10 38.61 3.14
C GLY A 532 -28.29 38.86 4.42
N LEU A 533 -27.09 38.28 4.57
CA LEU A 533 -26.34 38.28 5.83
C LEU A 533 -24.88 38.74 5.67
N LYS A 534 -24.67 39.77 4.85
CA LYS A 534 -23.38 40.46 4.67
C LYS A 534 -23.43 41.99 4.80
N SER A 535 -24.54 42.58 5.24
CA SER A 535 -24.70 44.04 5.32
C SER A 535 -24.96 44.61 6.72
N VAL A 536 -24.61 43.90 7.81
CA VAL A 536 -24.86 44.40 9.19
C VAL A 536 -23.65 44.23 10.14
N LEU A 537 -22.43 44.21 9.61
CA LEU A 537 -21.23 44.33 10.45
C LEU A 537 -20.20 45.24 9.77
N ASP A 538 -20.56 46.51 9.69
CA ASP A 538 -19.62 47.62 9.75
C ASP A 538 -20.34 48.77 10.44
N VAL A 539 -19.63 49.55 11.25
CA VAL A 539 -20.11 50.62 12.17
C VAL A 539 -20.43 50.14 13.61
N THR A 540 -19.39 49.93 14.42
CA THR A 540 -19.00 50.80 15.57
C THR A 540 -18.04 50.11 16.55
N SER A 541 -16.77 50.53 16.53
CA SER A 541 -15.93 50.83 17.72
C SER A 541 -14.60 51.44 17.22
N LYS A 542 -14.01 52.55 17.67
CA LYS A 542 -14.13 53.38 18.88
C LYS A 542 -14.52 52.67 20.16
#